data_AF-A0A2D6DZU5-F1
#
_entry.id   AF-A0A2D6DZU5-F1
#
_cell.length_a   1.000
_cell.length_b   1.000
_cell.length_c   1.000
_cell.angle_alpha   90.00
_cell.angle_beta   90.00
_cell.angle_gamma   90.00
#
_symmetry.space_group_name_H-M   'P 1'
#
loop_
_entity.id
_entity.type
_entity.pdbx_description
1 polymer ?
#
loop_
_entity_poly.entity_id
_entity_poly.type
_entity_poly.pdbx_seq_one_letter_code
_entity_poly.pdbx_strand_id
1 'polypeptide(L)'
;MGPPASGKGTQGRRLAEAQGCAYLSTGRQLRKEIEDDTRRGRLAETFLEKGQYVPDHLVVDLVNEWLGQASRGWVLDGFPRTVSQAEELDRILDPEDPSLRAVLFDVHSDELERRVIGRRECGECSWTGNITEASESGGKCPSCGGQLQRRFDDIPENFRKRLKEFQDLTLPVASYYESSGRLLKVCGVGTQEQVFNRLQSKLS
;
A
#
# COMPACT_ATOMS: atom_id res chain seq x y z
N MET A 1 2.31 4.99 -3.73
CA MET A 1 1.18 5.82 -3.24
C MET A 1 -0.04 5.69 -4.16
N GLY A 2 -1.23 5.96 -3.63
CA GLY A 2 -2.48 5.94 -4.40
C GLY A 2 -3.69 5.72 -3.50
N PRO A 3 -4.89 6.10 -3.94
CA PRO A 3 -6.11 5.94 -3.16
C PRO A 3 -6.40 4.47 -2.84
N PRO A 4 -7.24 4.17 -1.83
CA PRO A 4 -7.73 2.81 -1.61
C PRO A 4 -8.35 2.27 -2.91
N ALA A 5 -8.09 1.00 -3.24
CA ALA A 5 -8.50 0.35 -4.50
C ALA A 5 -7.80 0.81 -5.81
N SER A 6 -6.75 1.64 -5.72
CA SER A 6 -5.94 2.02 -6.91
C SER A 6 -5.16 0.88 -7.57
N GLY A 7 -4.97 -0.26 -6.89
CA GLY A 7 -4.12 -1.37 -7.36
C GLY A 7 -2.66 -1.28 -6.92
N LYS A 8 -2.29 -0.25 -6.12
CA LYS A 8 -0.91 -0.03 -5.64
C LYS A 8 -0.24 -1.27 -5.02
N GLY A 9 -0.96 -2.06 -4.23
CA GLY A 9 -0.39 -3.22 -3.54
C GLY A 9 -0.20 -4.43 -4.44
N THR A 10 -1.01 -4.56 -5.49
CA THR A 10 -0.82 -5.56 -6.55
C THR A 10 0.40 -5.23 -7.38
N GLN A 11 0.47 -3.98 -7.85
CA GLN A 11 1.57 -3.51 -8.70
C GLN A 11 2.90 -3.44 -7.95
N GLY A 12 2.90 -3.01 -6.69
CA GLY A 12 4.10 -2.95 -5.86
C GLY A 12 4.72 -4.33 -5.58
N ARG A 13 3.90 -5.35 -5.30
CA ARG A 13 4.38 -6.73 -5.16
C ARG A 13 4.96 -7.26 -6.46
N ARG A 14 4.24 -7.06 -7.56
CA ARG A 14 4.68 -7.50 -8.90
C ARG A 14 5.98 -6.81 -9.32
N LEU A 15 6.15 -5.53 -8.99
CA LEU A 15 7.38 -4.79 -9.25
C LEU A 15 8.55 -5.35 -8.45
N ALA A 16 8.36 -5.56 -7.15
CA ALA A 16 9.39 -6.12 -6.28
C ALA A 16 9.85 -7.50 -6.76
N GLU A 17 8.90 -8.37 -7.13
CA GLU A 17 9.19 -9.68 -7.70
C GLU A 17 9.96 -9.59 -9.02
N ALA A 18 9.51 -8.74 -9.95
CA ALA A 18 10.15 -8.57 -11.25
C ALA A 18 11.57 -7.99 -11.16
N GLN A 19 11.88 -7.20 -10.13
CA GLN A 19 13.19 -6.60 -9.91
C GLN A 19 14.07 -7.38 -8.92
N GLY A 20 13.53 -8.42 -8.27
CA GLY A 20 14.24 -9.14 -7.21
C GLY A 20 14.48 -8.31 -5.94
N CYS A 21 13.63 -7.30 -5.70
CA CYS A 21 13.69 -6.38 -4.57
C CYS A 21 12.82 -6.84 -3.41
N ALA A 22 13.09 -6.32 -2.21
CA ALA A 22 12.24 -6.55 -1.05
C ALA A 22 10.90 -5.78 -1.16
N TYR A 23 9.83 -6.27 -0.54
CA TYR A 23 8.53 -5.58 -0.50
C TYR A 23 8.05 -5.47 0.95
N LEU A 24 7.74 -4.25 1.39
CA LEU A 24 7.11 -3.98 2.68
C LEU A 24 5.72 -3.38 2.48
N SER A 25 4.72 -3.99 3.12
CA SER A 25 3.45 -3.32 3.37
C SER A 25 3.36 -2.97 4.85
N THR A 26 3.48 -1.68 5.20
CA THR A 26 3.50 -1.25 6.61
C THR A 26 2.24 -1.66 7.36
N GLY A 27 1.07 -1.58 6.71
CA GLY A 27 -0.19 -2.02 7.30
C GLY A 27 -0.29 -3.53 7.55
N ARG A 28 0.36 -4.36 6.72
CA ARG A 28 0.43 -5.82 6.97
C ARG A 28 1.45 -6.14 8.04
N GLN A 29 2.62 -5.50 7.98
CA GLN A 29 3.69 -5.70 8.95
C GLN A 29 3.23 -5.31 10.37
N LEU A 30 2.52 -4.19 10.50
CA LEU A 30 2.01 -3.77 11.80
C LEU A 30 0.96 -4.72 12.37
N ARG A 31 0.06 -5.26 11.53
CA ARG A 31 -0.89 -6.31 11.97
C ARG A 31 -0.18 -7.57 12.41
N LYS A 32 0.83 -8.00 11.66
CA LYS A 32 1.67 -9.14 12.05
C LYS A 32 2.34 -8.91 13.41
N GLU A 33 2.84 -7.70 13.66
CA GLU A 33 3.48 -7.37 14.94
C GLU A 33 2.52 -7.33 16.13
N ILE A 34 1.24 -7.02 15.89
CA ILE A 34 0.16 -7.13 16.86
C ILE A 34 -0.13 -8.62 17.13
N GLU A 35 -0.30 -9.42 16.07
CA GLU A 35 -0.52 -10.87 16.16
C GLU A 35 0.63 -11.60 16.86
N ASP A 36 1.87 -11.20 16.60
CA ASP A 36 3.10 -11.75 17.20
C ASP A 36 3.38 -11.19 18.62
N ASP A 37 2.51 -10.34 19.16
CA ASP A 37 2.65 -9.70 20.49
C ASP A 37 4.03 -9.04 20.70
N THR A 38 4.49 -8.27 19.72
CA THR A 38 5.75 -7.52 19.82
C THR A 38 5.57 -6.25 20.65
N ARG A 39 6.68 -5.63 21.12
CA ARG A 39 6.60 -4.35 21.85
C ARG A 39 5.91 -3.25 21.03
N ARG A 40 6.27 -3.12 19.75
CA ARG A 40 5.68 -2.14 18.83
C ARG A 40 4.24 -2.49 18.51
N GLY A 41 3.93 -3.78 18.31
CA GLY A 41 2.57 -4.30 18.13
C GLY A 41 1.63 -3.91 19.26
N ARG A 42 1.97 -4.23 20.51
CA ARG A 42 1.16 -3.85 21.69
C ARG A 42 0.90 -2.35 21.75
N LEU A 43 1.92 -1.53 21.51
CA LEU A 43 1.76 -0.07 21.50
C LEU A 43 0.81 0.37 20.40
N ALA A 44 0.97 -0.14 19.18
CA ALA A 44 0.11 0.17 18.05
C ALA A 44 -1.34 -0.26 18.28
N GLU A 45 -1.56 -1.44 18.86
CA GLU A 45 -2.87 -1.97 19.21
C GLU A 45 -3.65 -1.00 20.11
N THR A 46 -3.00 -0.39 21.12
CA THR A 46 -3.67 0.56 22.01
C THR A 46 -4.27 1.80 21.32
N PHE A 47 -3.73 2.20 20.17
CA PHE A 47 -4.28 3.28 19.34
C PHE A 47 -5.40 2.76 18.46
N LEU A 48 -5.19 1.62 17.81
CA LEU A 48 -6.15 1.03 16.88
C LEU A 48 -7.46 0.61 17.56
N GLU A 49 -7.40 0.05 18.77
CA GLU A 49 -8.58 -0.29 19.58
C GLU A 49 -9.43 0.93 19.92
N LYS A 50 -8.80 2.10 20.05
CA LYS A 50 -9.47 3.40 20.28
C LYS A 50 -9.94 4.07 18.99
N GLY A 51 -9.78 3.40 17.84
CA GLY A 51 -10.04 3.96 16.52
C GLY A 51 -9.10 5.11 16.14
N GLN A 52 -7.96 5.23 16.83
CA GLN A 52 -6.94 6.25 16.58
C GLN A 52 -5.91 5.75 15.57
N TYR A 53 -5.25 6.69 14.91
CA TYR A 53 -4.12 6.36 14.04
C TYR A 53 -2.90 6.02 14.88
N VAL A 54 -2.11 5.08 14.35
CA VAL A 54 -0.81 4.74 14.90
C VAL A 54 0.11 5.96 14.67
N PRO A 55 0.80 6.45 15.73
CA PRO A 55 1.70 7.59 15.60
C PRO A 55 2.79 7.38 14.55
N ASP A 56 3.14 8.47 13.85
CA ASP A 56 4.13 8.44 12.75
C ASP A 56 5.46 7.80 13.19
N HIS A 57 5.98 8.14 14.37
CA HIS A 57 7.25 7.60 14.87
C HIS A 57 7.26 6.06 14.95
N LEU A 58 6.16 5.41 15.34
CA LEU A 58 6.11 3.94 15.38
C LEU A 58 6.20 3.33 13.99
N VAL A 59 5.58 3.98 12.98
CA VAL A 59 5.61 3.51 11.60
C VAL A 59 6.97 3.79 10.96
N VAL A 60 7.58 4.94 11.26
CA VAL A 60 8.93 5.32 10.83
C VAL A 60 9.96 4.34 11.39
N ASP A 61 9.90 4.01 12.68
CA ASP A 61 10.78 3.04 13.33
C ASP A 61 10.67 1.65 12.66
N LEU A 62 9.45 1.22 12.34
CA LEU A 62 9.19 -0.02 11.60
C LEU A 62 9.86 -0.04 10.24
N VAL A 63 9.70 1.04 9.49
CA VAL A 63 10.29 1.15 8.15
C VAL A 63 11.81 1.20 8.23
N ASN A 64 12.37 1.97 9.16
CA ASN A 64 13.82 2.09 9.35
C ASN A 64 14.47 0.73 9.68
N GLU A 65 13.90 0.01 10.65
CA GLU A 65 14.37 -1.33 11.03
C GLU A 65 14.33 -2.32 9.86
N TRP A 66 13.24 -2.28 9.07
CA TRP A 66 13.08 -3.15 7.91
C TRP A 66 14.04 -2.79 6.76
N LEU A 67 14.24 -1.50 6.49
CA LEU A 67 15.17 -1.02 5.47
C LEU A 67 16.61 -1.47 5.78
N GLY A 68 17.02 -1.49 7.05
CA GLY A 68 18.32 -2.00 7.47
C GLY A 68 18.56 -3.49 7.16
N GLN A 69 17.51 -4.25 6.86
CA GLN A 69 17.58 -5.67 6.50
C GLN A 69 17.46 -5.91 4.98
N ALA A 70 17.05 -4.90 4.20
CA ALA A 70 16.86 -5.03 2.76
C ALA A 70 18.19 -4.89 2.01
N SER A 71 18.54 -5.87 1.16
CA SER A 71 19.87 -5.94 0.53
C SER A 71 19.90 -5.74 -1.00
N ARG A 72 18.76 -5.80 -1.69
CA ARG A 72 18.68 -5.76 -3.17
C ARG A 72 17.66 -4.73 -3.67
N GLY A 73 17.58 -3.58 -3.00
CA GLY A 73 16.53 -2.59 -3.24
C GLY A 73 15.19 -3.01 -2.62
N TRP A 74 14.20 -2.12 -2.71
CA TRP A 74 12.96 -2.29 -1.97
C TRP A 74 11.77 -1.54 -2.61
N VAL A 75 10.58 -1.98 -2.25
CA VAL A 75 9.30 -1.30 -2.53
C VAL A 75 8.54 -1.13 -1.22
N LEU A 76 8.22 0.13 -0.88
CA LEU A 76 7.34 0.46 0.25
C LEU A 76 5.91 0.65 -0.23
N ASP A 77 4.96 -0.08 0.37
CA ASP A 77 3.53 0.07 0.14
C ASP A 77 2.80 0.55 1.40
N GLY A 78 2.21 1.74 1.28
CA GLY A 78 1.45 2.36 2.35
C GLY A 78 2.28 3.19 3.30
N PHE A 79 3.51 3.56 2.90
CA PHE A 79 4.38 4.54 3.54
C PHE A 79 5.22 5.24 2.46
N PRO A 80 5.51 6.55 2.59
CA PRO A 80 4.90 7.49 3.55
C PRO A 80 3.42 7.79 3.25
N ARG A 81 2.66 8.22 4.26
CA ARG A 81 1.26 8.65 4.18
C ARG A 81 1.02 10.10 4.59
N THR A 82 1.98 10.72 5.27
CA THR A 82 1.98 12.14 5.66
C THR A 82 3.27 12.78 5.16
N VAL A 83 3.30 14.10 5.03
CA VAL A 83 4.53 14.83 4.63
C VAL A 83 5.62 14.62 5.68
N SER A 84 5.29 14.64 6.97
CA SER A 84 6.25 14.36 8.04
C SER A 84 6.89 12.98 7.91
N GLN A 85 6.12 11.93 7.56
CA GLN A 85 6.70 10.62 7.27
C GLN A 85 7.62 10.63 6.04
N ALA A 86 7.32 11.44 5.03
CA ALA A 86 8.18 11.56 3.84
C ALA A 86 9.50 12.25 4.16
N GLU A 87 9.46 13.31 4.97
CA GLU A 87 10.65 13.99 5.50
C GLU A 87 11.50 13.05 6.37
N GLU A 88 10.88 12.23 7.22
CA GLU A 88 11.61 11.23 8.00
C GLU A 88 12.22 10.14 7.12
N LEU A 89 11.50 9.68 6.09
CA LEU A 89 12.05 8.71 5.14
C LEU A 89 13.28 9.28 4.43
N ASP A 90 13.19 10.53 3.97
CA ASP A 90 14.31 11.22 3.33
C ASP A 90 15.49 11.45 4.30
N ARG A 91 15.22 11.61 5.61
CA ARG A 91 16.28 11.67 6.65
C ARG A 91 16.95 10.32 6.91
N ILE A 92 16.19 9.22 6.87
CA ILE A 92 16.71 7.86 6.99
C ILE A 92 17.55 7.49 5.77
N LEU A 93 17.11 7.95 4.61
CA LEU A 93 17.79 7.82 3.34
C LEU A 93 18.70 9.04 3.10
N ASP A 94 19.10 9.25 1.86
CA ASP A 94 19.68 10.51 1.41
C ASP A 94 18.60 11.33 0.68
N PRO A 95 18.27 12.55 1.14
CA PRO A 95 17.21 13.37 0.53
C PRO A 95 17.49 13.73 -0.93
N GLU A 96 18.77 13.72 -1.34
CA GLU A 96 19.20 14.02 -2.70
C GLU A 96 19.33 12.76 -3.56
N ASP A 97 19.08 11.57 -3.03
CA ASP A 97 19.17 10.32 -3.79
C ASP A 97 18.12 10.30 -4.92
N PRO A 98 18.54 10.42 -6.20
CA PRO A 98 17.61 10.43 -7.31
C PRO A 98 17.04 9.04 -7.62
N SER A 99 17.58 7.99 -6.98
CA SER A 99 17.11 6.61 -7.14
C SER A 99 15.77 6.37 -6.45
N LEU A 100 15.43 7.17 -5.43
CA LEU A 100 14.13 7.11 -4.78
C LEU A 100 13.05 7.64 -5.72
N ARG A 101 12.14 6.75 -6.13
CA ARG A 101 10.95 7.10 -6.94
C ARG A 101 9.67 6.92 -6.14
N ALA A 102 8.92 8.00 -6.00
CA ALA A 102 7.57 7.96 -5.44
C ALA A 102 6.57 7.72 -6.57
N VAL A 103 5.87 6.59 -6.55
CA VAL A 103 4.87 6.26 -7.59
C VAL A 103 3.46 6.61 -7.10
N LEU A 104 2.73 7.43 -7.85
CA LEU A 104 1.31 7.72 -7.62
C LEU A 104 0.44 7.01 -8.65
N PHE A 105 -0.39 6.05 -8.21
CA PHE A 105 -1.43 5.47 -9.05
C PHE A 105 -2.66 6.39 -9.10
N ASP A 106 -2.91 6.95 -10.27
CA ASP A 106 -4.04 7.84 -10.54
C ASP A 106 -5.23 7.04 -11.10
N VAL A 107 -6.36 7.12 -10.42
CA VAL A 107 -7.60 6.41 -10.74
C VAL A 107 -8.78 7.29 -10.33
N HIS A 108 -9.71 7.51 -11.26
CA HIS A 108 -10.91 8.28 -10.99
C HIS A 108 -11.84 7.61 -9.96
N SER A 109 -12.58 8.40 -9.18
CA SER A 109 -13.47 7.97 -8.10
C SER A 109 -14.42 6.85 -8.51
N ASP A 110 -15.06 6.97 -9.67
CA ASP A 110 -16.09 6.02 -10.12
C ASP A 110 -15.50 4.62 -10.38
N GLU A 111 -14.26 4.57 -10.83
CA GLU A 111 -13.52 3.32 -11.02
C GLU A 111 -13.09 2.73 -9.66
N LEU A 112 -12.68 3.58 -8.71
CA LEU A 112 -12.35 3.13 -7.36
C LEU A 112 -13.56 2.52 -6.67
N GLU A 113 -14.73 3.16 -6.75
CA GLU A 113 -15.99 2.65 -6.19
C GLU A 113 -16.38 1.30 -6.81
N ARG A 114 -16.28 1.17 -8.14
CA ARG A 114 -16.51 -0.10 -8.83
C ARG A 114 -15.58 -1.21 -8.33
N ARG A 115 -14.29 -0.92 -8.18
CA ARG A 115 -13.30 -1.91 -7.69
C ARG A 115 -13.58 -2.36 -6.27
N VAL A 116 -13.98 -1.43 -5.39
CA VAL A 116 -14.30 -1.70 -3.99
C VAL A 116 -15.45 -2.69 -3.85
N ILE A 117 -16.50 -2.54 -4.67
CA ILE A 117 -17.65 -3.46 -4.68
C ILE A 117 -17.22 -4.88 -5.08
N GLY A 118 -16.37 -4.98 -6.09
CA GLY A 118 -15.87 -6.24 -6.63
C GLY A 118 -14.77 -6.90 -5.80
N ARG A 119 -14.10 -6.17 -4.89
CA ARG A 119 -12.91 -6.70 -4.21
C ARG A 119 -13.24 -7.78 -3.19
N ARG A 120 -12.41 -8.81 -3.15
CA ARG A 120 -12.44 -9.92 -2.20
C ARG A 120 -11.09 -10.07 -1.52
N GLU A 121 -11.12 -10.49 -0.27
CA GLU A 121 -9.94 -10.81 0.54
C GLU A 121 -10.10 -12.19 1.18
N CYS A 122 -9.01 -12.93 1.27
CA CYS A 122 -8.96 -14.18 2.01
C CYS A 122 -8.65 -13.89 3.48
N GLY A 123 -9.47 -14.42 4.39
CA GLY A 123 -9.27 -14.26 5.84
C GLY A 123 -8.04 -14.99 6.39
N GLU A 124 -7.47 -15.94 5.66
CA GLU A 124 -6.36 -16.77 6.11
C GLU A 124 -5.00 -16.26 5.60
N CYS A 125 -4.86 -16.07 4.29
CA CYS A 125 -3.57 -15.69 3.70
C CYS A 125 -3.48 -14.22 3.25
N SER A 126 -4.53 -13.42 3.48
CA SER A 126 -4.64 -12.03 3.02
C SER A 126 -4.52 -11.86 1.49
N TRP A 127 -4.78 -12.90 0.70
CA TRP A 127 -4.91 -12.76 -0.76
C TRP A 127 -6.01 -11.76 -1.07
N THR A 128 -5.80 -10.89 -2.05
CA THR A 128 -6.79 -9.91 -2.51
C THR A 128 -6.96 -10.00 -4.01
N GLY A 129 -8.19 -10.04 -4.49
CA GLY A 129 -8.53 -10.03 -5.92
C GLY A 129 -9.93 -9.49 -6.15
N ASN A 130 -10.44 -9.65 -7.37
CA ASN A 130 -11.80 -9.23 -7.73
C ASN A 130 -12.80 -10.42 -7.69
N ILE A 131 -14.08 -10.11 -7.82
CA ILE A 131 -15.17 -11.09 -7.77
C ILE A 131 -15.13 -12.10 -8.92
N THR A 132 -14.62 -11.70 -10.08
CA THR A 132 -14.42 -12.60 -11.23
C THR A 132 -13.34 -13.63 -10.91
N GLU A 133 -12.16 -13.19 -10.44
CA GLU A 133 -11.07 -14.09 -10.01
C GLU A 133 -11.53 -15.04 -8.90
N ALA A 134 -12.33 -14.53 -7.96
CA ALA A 134 -12.92 -15.33 -6.89
C ALA A 134 -13.89 -16.39 -7.44
N SER A 135 -14.70 -16.04 -8.44
CA SER A 135 -15.69 -16.95 -9.05
C SER A 135 -15.00 -18.04 -9.88
N GLU A 136 -13.97 -17.68 -10.65
CA GLU A 136 -13.14 -18.61 -11.43
C GLU A 136 -12.42 -19.62 -10.52
N SER A 137 -12.11 -19.22 -9.28
CA SER A 137 -11.52 -20.09 -8.25
C SER A 137 -12.54 -20.92 -7.46
N GLY A 138 -13.77 -21.07 -7.98
CA GLY A 138 -14.85 -21.80 -7.31
C GLY A 138 -15.35 -21.15 -6.01
N GLY A 139 -15.17 -19.84 -5.87
CA GLY A 139 -15.53 -19.09 -4.66
C GLY A 139 -14.53 -19.23 -3.49
N LYS A 140 -13.40 -19.92 -3.70
CA LYS A 140 -12.35 -20.13 -2.70
C LYS A 140 -11.09 -19.35 -3.04
N CYS A 141 -10.24 -19.11 -2.05
CA CYS A 141 -8.99 -18.42 -2.27
C CYS A 141 -8.09 -19.22 -3.24
N PRO A 142 -7.63 -18.62 -4.36
CA PRO A 142 -6.74 -19.32 -5.29
C PRO A 142 -5.37 -19.62 -4.70
N SER A 143 -4.97 -18.94 -3.63
CA SER A 143 -3.67 -19.10 -2.99
C SER A 143 -3.63 -20.18 -1.90
N CYS A 144 -4.72 -20.40 -1.16
CA CYS A 144 -4.72 -21.33 -0.03
C CYS A 144 -6.01 -22.16 0.13
N GLY A 145 -7.03 -21.93 -0.70
CA GLY A 145 -8.34 -22.59 -0.60
C GLY A 145 -9.26 -22.03 0.49
N GLY A 146 -8.78 -21.08 1.31
CA GLY A 146 -9.54 -20.44 2.37
C GLY A 146 -10.75 -19.61 1.90
N GLN A 147 -11.59 -19.22 2.84
CA GLN A 147 -12.82 -18.49 2.54
C GLN A 147 -12.54 -17.05 2.08
N LEU A 148 -13.26 -16.63 1.03
CA LEU A 148 -13.21 -15.26 0.51
C LEU A 148 -14.35 -14.42 1.09
N GLN A 149 -14.02 -13.20 1.48
CA GLN A 149 -14.96 -12.24 2.05
C GLN A 149 -14.77 -10.84 1.47
N ARG A 150 -15.75 -9.95 1.70
CA ARG A 150 -15.56 -8.52 1.45
C ARG A 150 -14.68 -7.95 2.56
N ARG A 151 -13.83 -6.98 2.23
CA ARG A 151 -13.11 -6.22 3.25
C ARG A 151 -14.06 -5.29 3.99
N PHE A 152 -13.88 -5.21 5.30
CA PHE A 152 -14.55 -4.21 6.14
C PHE A 152 -14.31 -2.77 5.63
N ASP A 153 -13.08 -2.48 5.19
CA ASP A 153 -12.72 -1.19 4.61
C ASP A 153 -13.49 -0.83 3.32
N ASP A 154 -14.09 -1.81 2.65
CA ASP A 154 -14.80 -1.65 1.37
C ASP A 154 -16.31 -1.42 1.54
N ILE A 155 -16.75 -1.27 2.79
CA ILE A 155 -18.09 -0.73 3.10
C ILE A 155 -18.10 0.75 2.66
N PRO A 156 -19.15 1.24 1.98
CA PRO A 156 -19.14 2.58 1.36
C PRO A 156 -18.72 3.72 2.29
N GLU A 157 -19.17 3.70 3.55
CA GLU A 157 -18.80 4.69 4.56
C GLU A 157 -17.30 4.65 4.90
N ASN A 158 -16.77 3.46 5.20
CA ASN A 158 -15.36 3.25 5.49
C ASN A 158 -14.48 3.61 4.28
N PHE A 159 -14.92 3.25 3.07
CA PHE A 159 -14.20 3.57 1.85
C PHE A 159 -14.11 5.08 1.64
N ARG A 160 -15.23 5.82 1.80
CA ARG A 160 -15.23 7.29 1.69
C ARG A 160 -14.33 7.94 2.71
N LYS A 161 -14.35 7.45 3.96
CA LYS A 161 -13.45 7.92 5.02
C LYS A 161 -11.98 7.76 4.61
N ARG A 162 -11.61 6.57 4.14
CA ARG A 162 -10.24 6.27 3.68
C ARG A 162 -9.85 7.05 2.42
N LEU A 163 -10.79 7.32 1.52
CA LEU A 163 -10.54 8.14 0.33
C LEU A 163 -10.27 9.60 0.73
N LYS A 164 -11.05 10.12 1.69
CA LYS A 164 -10.82 11.45 2.26
C LYS A 164 -9.48 11.53 2.99
N GLU A 165 -9.13 10.54 3.80
CA GLU A 165 -7.81 10.47 4.45
C GLU A 165 -6.67 10.49 3.43
N PHE A 166 -6.80 9.74 2.33
CA PHE A 166 -5.81 9.77 1.25
C PHE A 166 -5.67 11.18 0.66
N GLN A 167 -6.79 11.86 0.39
CA GLN A 167 -6.79 13.22 -0.15
C GLN A 167 -6.16 14.23 0.81
N ASP A 168 -6.51 14.15 2.10
CA ASP A 168 -6.09 15.13 3.09
C ASP A 168 -4.62 14.93 3.53
N LEU A 169 -4.15 13.68 3.60
CA LEU A 169 -2.85 13.35 4.22
C LEU A 169 -1.81 12.86 3.20
N THR A 170 -2.22 11.96 2.30
CA THR A 170 -1.28 11.27 1.40
C THR A 170 -1.08 11.99 0.06
N LEU A 171 -2.09 12.70 -0.46
CA LEU A 171 -1.94 13.47 -1.68
C LEU A 171 -0.89 14.61 -1.55
N PRO A 172 -0.79 15.34 -0.42
CA PRO A 172 0.30 16.28 -0.19
C PRO A 172 1.71 15.67 -0.30
N VAL A 173 1.86 14.39 0.03
CA VAL A 173 3.13 13.66 -0.15
C VAL A 173 3.51 13.54 -1.62
N ALA A 174 2.54 13.43 -2.52
CA ALA A 174 2.81 13.46 -3.95
C ALA A 174 3.41 14.82 -4.36
N SER A 175 2.85 15.93 -3.86
CA SER A 175 3.40 17.27 -4.11
C SER A 175 4.82 17.43 -3.56
N TYR A 176 5.11 16.86 -2.38
CA TYR A 176 6.45 16.83 -1.81
C TYR A 176 7.47 16.18 -2.76
N TYR A 177 7.19 14.96 -3.25
CA TYR A 177 8.08 14.29 -4.20
C TYR A 177 8.04 14.87 -5.63
N GLU A 178 6.97 15.56 -6.02
CA GLU A 178 6.90 16.27 -7.30
C GLU A 178 7.87 17.45 -7.33
N SER A 179 7.96 18.20 -6.23
CA SER A 179 8.87 19.34 -6.10
C SER A 179 10.36 18.98 -6.23
N SER A 180 10.72 17.73 -5.90
CA SER A 180 12.07 17.19 -6.03
C SER A 180 12.29 16.36 -7.30
N GLY A 181 11.32 16.32 -8.22
CA GLY A 181 11.44 15.55 -9.47
C GLY A 181 11.44 14.02 -9.28
N ARG A 182 11.05 13.53 -8.10
CA ARG A 182 11.03 12.10 -7.71
C ARG A 182 9.66 11.44 -7.89
N LEU A 183 8.60 12.20 -8.21
CA LEU A 183 7.26 11.67 -8.43
C LEU A 183 7.05 11.11 -9.84
N LEU A 184 6.54 9.88 -9.92
CA LEU A 184 6.03 9.24 -11.13
C LEU A 184 4.52 9.04 -11.02
N LYS A 185 3.76 9.69 -11.89
CA LYS A 185 2.29 9.49 -12.02
C LYS A 185 2.00 8.36 -13.00
N VAL A 186 1.22 7.36 -12.59
CA VAL A 186 0.84 6.18 -13.39
C VAL A 186 -0.67 6.05 -13.44
N CYS A 187 -1.26 6.00 -14.64
CA CYS A 187 -2.67 5.69 -14.81
C CYS A 187 -2.96 4.25 -14.36
N GLY A 188 -3.78 4.10 -13.32
CA GLY A 188 -4.14 2.82 -12.71
C GLY A 188 -5.37 2.14 -13.34
N VAL A 189 -5.87 2.62 -14.46
CA VAL A 189 -7.05 2.08 -15.17
C VAL A 189 -6.65 1.05 -16.24
N GLY A 190 -7.39 -0.06 -16.36
CA GLY A 190 -7.10 -1.15 -17.29
C GLY A 190 -6.72 -2.45 -16.57
N THR A 191 -6.25 -3.44 -17.33
CA THR A 191 -5.84 -4.74 -16.77
C THR A 191 -4.60 -4.59 -15.88
N GLN A 192 -4.38 -5.56 -14.98
CA GLN A 192 -3.19 -5.57 -14.13
C GLN A 192 -1.89 -5.51 -14.94
N GLU A 193 -1.86 -6.18 -16.10
CA GLU A 193 -0.73 -6.18 -17.03
C GLU A 193 -0.54 -4.82 -17.73
N GLN A 194 -1.61 -4.21 -18.23
CA GLN A 194 -1.52 -2.88 -18.85
C GLN A 194 -0.98 -1.83 -17.87
N VAL A 195 -1.45 -1.85 -16.62
CA VAL A 195 -0.97 -0.93 -15.58
C VAL A 195 0.49 -1.23 -15.23
N PHE A 196 0.88 -2.51 -15.16
CA PHE A 196 2.26 -2.91 -14.87
C PHE A 196 3.23 -2.45 -15.97
N ASN A 197 2.86 -2.62 -17.24
CA ASN A 197 3.68 -2.18 -18.37
C ASN A 197 3.90 -0.66 -18.36
N ARG A 198 2.87 0.13 -18.01
CA ARG A 198 3.00 1.59 -17.84
C ARG A 198 3.89 1.99 -16.66
N LEU A 199 3.86 1.20 -15.58
CA LEU A 199 4.74 1.41 -14.43
C LEU A 199 6.19 1.16 -14.84
N GLN A 200 6.47 0.02 -15.47
CA GLN A 200 7.81 -0.32 -15.92
C GLN A 200 8.36 0.74 -16.89
N SER A 201 7.56 1.17 -17.87
CA SER A 201 7.99 2.19 -18.85
C SER A 201 8.34 3.54 -18.23
N LYS A 202 7.88 3.84 -17.01
CA LYS A 202 8.20 5.09 -16.29
C LYS A 202 9.39 4.95 -15.34
N LEU A 203 9.80 3.72 -15.03
CA LEU A 203 10.96 3.42 -14.18
C LEU A 203 12.23 3.18 -15.00
N SER A 204 12.08 2.79 -16.27
CA SER A 204 13.15 2.73 -17.28
C SER A 204 13.66 4.10 -17.68
#